data_AF-A0A817VRS6-F1
#
_entry.id   AF-A0A817VRS6-F1
#
_cell.length_a   1.000
_cell.length_b   1.000
_cell.length_c   1.000
_cell.angle_alpha   90.00
_cell.angle_beta   90.00
_cell.angle_gamma   90.00
#
_symmetry.space_group_name_H-M   'P 1'
#
loop_
_entity.id
_entity.type
_entity.pdbx_description
1 polymer ?
#
loop_
_entity_poly.entity_id
_entity_poly.type
_entity_poly.pdbx_seq_one_letter_code
_entity_poly.pdbx_strand_id
1 'polypeptide(L)'
;MATSQSDDRDEVHLQQGSCNIILKPGDLLNEKNVDVLVIPTPANDMNPDNFQLFKSIYSKADQYDKRQIDRVCSNLTQPEPRTISIFGRQYIFAVPPYLGNREKAGGYLKKTYTSCLKLAIKNNFQTIAFPTIGCGVIGFPINDAASNVYLALENFCQSNGGKKMNEIRIIIYDPKIYNEFTGIFIDMGRNKNIKLKCVPIYPEDFDNDDMDKDRRSGVTRQTSNLNPDIPEFQPKNNNKQRNPRHFSLSNNRTELIIIQGDILTVKVDAIVNAANESMLGGSGVDGAIHKAAGNNLRRACEAYKQIYPDVRLPTGHSRILLSYDLYKTAYYIINTAGPCYDDAPPEKCKKDLISCYKTSLALANLYDLETIAFTAISCGIFGYPIDEGAEVALTTVDKNAGMMRKILFVLKDDNIYDAWVKKAEELSFTSLDKSSAAATRSTLTQTQTKNQNPIKNNESTVSNKPSELKVIDASTADNTHTTLKDSTHAKSSKKSPQDPDEKSESQETMNKEKFDSSSNKTEKER
;
A
#
# COMPACT_ATOMS: atom_id res chain seq x y z
N MET A 1 -17.64 28.58 -12.99
CA MET A 1 -18.22 27.22 -12.92
C MET A 1 -17.05 26.25 -12.85
N ALA A 2 -16.60 25.89 -11.64
CA ALA A 2 -15.48 24.96 -11.46
C ALA A 2 -16.04 23.53 -11.49
N THR A 3 -15.92 22.85 -12.63
CA THR A 3 -16.30 21.45 -12.78
C THR A 3 -15.34 20.55 -12.01
N SER A 4 -15.81 20.02 -10.87
CA SER A 4 -15.67 18.65 -10.32
C SER A 4 -14.46 17.73 -10.63
N GLN A 5 -13.35 18.19 -11.20
CA GLN A 5 -12.19 17.34 -11.56
C GLN A 5 -11.23 17.09 -10.39
N SER A 6 -11.51 17.61 -9.19
CA SER A 6 -10.56 17.56 -8.08
C SER A 6 -10.49 16.23 -7.33
N ASP A 7 -11.49 15.34 -7.46
CA ASP A 7 -11.68 14.16 -6.58
C ASP A 7 -11.03 12.85 -7.08
N ASP A 8 -10.68 12.74 -8.35
CA ASP A 8 -10.20 11.46 -8.94
C ASP A 8 -8.67 11.26 -8.82
N ARG A 9 -7.92 12.26 -8.35
CA ARG A 9 -6.43 12.25 -8.42
C ARG A 9 -5.74 11.31 -7.44
N ASP A 10 -6.45 10.90 -6.40
CA ASP A 10 -6.00 9.90 -5.45
C ASP A 10 -6.84 8.62 -5.62
N GLU A 11 -7.44 8.33 -6.78
CA GLU A 11 -8.16 7.07 -7.00
C GLU A 11 -7.23 5.99 -7.57
N VAL A 12 -7.23 4.80 -6.97
CA VAL A 12 -6.57 3.60 -7.53
C VAL A 12 -7.58 2.75 -8.27
N HIS A 13 -7.44 2.63 -9.58
CA HIS A 13 -8.31 1.80 -10.41
C HIS A 13 -7.63 0.48 -10.80
N LEU A 14 -8.30 -0.63 -10.51
CA LEU A 14 -7.86 -1.99 -10.80
C LEU A 14 -8.90 -2.65 -11.70
N GLN A 15 -8.57 -2.82 -12.97
CA GLN A 15 -9.48 -3.46 -13.92
C GLN A 15 -9.40 -4.99 -13.76
N GLN A 16 -10.50 -5.62 -13.37
CA GLN A 16 -10.62 -7.07 -13.22
C GLN A 16 -11.71 -7.61 -14.15
N GLY A 17 -11.32 -8.00 -15.37
CA GLY A 17 -12.27 -8.39 -16.41
C GLY A 17 -13.12 -7.20 -16.85
N SER A 18 -14.45 -7.29 -16.74
CA SER A 18 -15.38 -6.19 -17.02
C SER A 18 -15.65 -5.27 -15.84
N CYS A 19 -15.23 -5.64 -14.62
CA CYS A 19 -15.48 -4.88 -13.40
C CYS A 19 -14.26 -4.00 -13.06
N ASN A 20 -14.51 -2.74 -12.76
CA ASN A 20 -13.49 -1.81 -12.26
C ASN A 20 -13.53 -1.77 -10.73
N ILE A 21 -12.42 -2.04 -10.05
CA ILE A 21 -12.30 -1.86 -8.60
C ILE A 21 -11.58 -0.53 -8.36
N ILE A 22 -12.18 0.36 -7.56
CA ILE A 22 -11.66 1.70 -7.30
C ILE A 22 -11.40 1.87 -5.81
N LEU A 23 -10.19 2.21 -5.41
CA LEU A 23 -9.91 2.68 -4.04
C LEU A 23 -9.88 4.20 -4.07
N LYS A 24 -10.69 4.84 -3.24
CA LYS A 24 -10.87 6.30 -3.24
C LYS A 24 -10.78 6.85 -1.82
N PRO A 25 -10.00 7.92 -1.56
CA PRO A 25 -10.05 8.59 -0.29
C PRO A 25 -11.35 9.40 -0.15
N GLY A 26 -11.97 9.39 1.03
CA GLY A 26 -13.13 10.24 1.30
C GLY A 26 -14.12 9.68 2.31
N ASP A 27 -15.28 10.33 2.40
CA ASP A 27 -16.41 9.91 3.22
C ASP A 27 -17.41 9.11 2.37
N LEU A 28 -17.67 7.85 2.76
CA LEU A 28 -18.61 6.95 2.09
C LEU A 28 -20.00 7.57 1.93
N LEU A 29 -20.49 8.32 2.91
CA LEU A 29 -21.85 8.88 2.86
C LEU A 29 -21.98 10.03 1.85
N ASN A 30 -20.86 10.58 1.38
CA ASN A 30 -20.82 11.59 0.33
C ASN A 30 -20.76 10.98 -1.08
N GLU A 31 -20.59 9.66 -1.21
CA GLU A 31 -20.51 8.98 -2.50
C GLU A 31 -21.90 8.86 -3.13
N LYS A 32 -22.16 9.69 -4.15
CA LYS A 32 -23.45 9.78 -4.85
C LYS A 32 -23.49 8.93 -6.12
N ASN A 33 -22.35 8.62 -6.72
CA ASN A 33 -22.26 8.02 -8.04
C ASN A 33 -22.16 6.49 -7.98
N VAL A 34 -22.96 5.88 -7.11
CA VAL A 34 -23.10 4.42 -6.99
C VAL A 34 -24.55 4.07 -6.68
N ASP A 35 -24.99 2.88 -7.06
CA ASP A 35 -26.36 2.41 -6.84
C ASP A 35 -26.62 2.14 -5.37
N VAL A 36 -25.63 1.60 -4.64
CA VAL A 36 -25.80 1.16 -3.25
C VAL A 36 -24.54 1.36 -2.39
N LEU A 37 -24.76 1.76 -1.12
CA LEU A 37 -23.70 1.92 -0.11
C LEU A 37 -23.74 0.79 0.92
N VAL A 38 -22.60 0.20 1.25
CA VAL A 38 -22.49 -0.84 2.29
C VAL A 38 -22.20 -0.20 3.64
N ILE A 39 -23.04 -0.45 4.64
CA ILE A 39 -22.92 0.15 5.97
C ILE A 39 -22.62 -0.94 7.00
N PRO A 40 -21.43 -0.92 7.64
CA PRO A 40 -21.16 -1.72 8.82
C PRO A 40 -22.22 -1.41 9.88
N THR A 41 -22.94 -2.44 10.29
CA THR A 41 -24.12 -2.32 11.16
C THR A 41 -23.95 -3.24 12.37
N PRO A 42 -24.23 -2.78 13.60
CA PRO A 42 -24.13 -3.63 14.78
C PRO A 42 -25.13 -4.78 14.73
N ALA A 43 -24.71 -5.96 15.16
CA ALA A 43 -25.64 -7.02 15.58
C ALA A 43 -26.13 -6.76 17.02
N ASN A 44 -27.13 -7.54 17.48
CA ASN A 44 -27.80 -7.33 18.78
C ASN A 44 -26.84 -7.30 20.00
N ASP A 45 -25.66 -7.92 19.90
CA ASP A 45 -24.64 -8.03 20.95
C ASP A 45 -23.50 -7.01 20.80
N MET A 46 -23.53 -6.16 19.77
CA MET A 46 -22.48 -5.19 19.49
C MET A 46 -22.85 -3.80 19.99
N ASN A 47 -21.88 -3.10 20.60
CA ASN A 47 -22.06 -1.70 21.00
C ASN A 47 -22.24 -0.79 19.75
N PRO A 48 -23.40 -0.12 19.56
CA PRO A 48 -23.65 0.76 18.42
C PRO A 48 -22.69 1.96 18.33
N ASP A 49 -22.07 2.38 19.44
CA ASP A 49 -21.10 3.48 19.46
C ASP A 49 -19.84 3.22 18.62
N ASN A 50 -19.54 1.94 18.36
CA ASN A 50 -18.44 1.55 17.50
C ASN A 50 -18.74 1.72 16.00
N PHE A 51 -19.96 2.15 15.63
CA PHE A 51 -20.47 2.18 14.26
C PHE A 51 -20.86 3.59 13.82
N GLN A 52 -19.85 4.45 13.63
CA GLN A 52 -20.05 5.88 13.30
C GLN A 52 -20.87 6.11 12.02
N LEU A 53 -20.65 5.30 10.97
CA LEU A 53 -21.43 5.37 9.73
C LEU A 53 -22.91 5.06 9.97
N PHE A 54 -23.19 3.99 10.72
CA PHE A 54 -24.56 3.61 11.09
C PHE A 54 -25.23 4.70 11.94
N LYS A 55 -24.53 5.24 12.95
CA LYS A 55 -25.04 6.34 13.78
C LYS A 55 -25.36 7.59 12.95
N SER A 56 -24.52 7.90 11.97
CA SER A 56 -24.72 9.06 11.09
C SER A 56 -25.98 8.91 10.23
N ILE A 57 -26.28 7.69 9.76
CA ILE A 57 -27.52 7.39 9.04
C ILE A 57 -28.72 7.42 9.98
N TYR A 58 -28.64 6.72 11.11
CA TYR A 58 -29.73 6.58 12.07
C TYR A 58 -30.15 7.93 12.68
N SER A 59 -29.20 8.81 12.99
CA SER A 59 -29.50 10.13 13.56
C SER A 59 -30.22 11.05 12.58
N LYS A 60 -29.90 10.95 11.29
CA LYS A 60 -30.55 11.72 10.21
C LYS A 60 -31.89 11.13 9.76
N ALA A 61 -32.15 9.85 10.03
CA ALA A 61 -33.38 9.16 9.65
C ALA A 61 -34.62 9.74 10.36
N ASP A 62 -35.72 9.84 9.62
CA ASP A 62 -37.03 10.19 10.17
C ASP A 62 -37.61 9.02 10.99
N GLN A 63 -38.78 9.22 11.60
CA GLN A 63 -39.39 8.19 12.44
C GLN A 63 -39.81 6.94 11.66
N TYR A 64 -40.18 7.08 10.38
CA TYR A 64 -40.56 5.95 9.55
C TYR A 64 -39.34 5.11 9.21
N ASP A 65 -38.28 5.74 8.72
CA ASP A 65 -37.03 5.08 8.36
C ASP A 65 -36.36 4.44 9.58
N LYS A 66 -36.40 5.07 10.77
CA LYS A 66 -35.93 4.46 12.03
C LYS A 66 -36.61 3.13 12.33
N ARG A 67 -37.94 3.04 12.18
CA ARG A 67 -38.67 1.79 12.39
C ARG A 67 -38.28 0.71 11.39
N GLN A 68 -37.99 1.08 10.14
CA GLN A 68 -37.50 0.14 9.13
C GLN A 68 -36.09 -0.34 9.48
N ILE A 69 -35.21 0.58 9.87
CA ILE A 69 -33.85 0.26 10.32
C ILE A 69 -33.89 -0.72 11.49
N ASP A 70 -34.66 -0.43 12.54
CA ASP A 70 -34.75 -1.28 13.73
C ASP A 70 -35.23 -2.70 13.38
N ARG A 71 -36.21 -2.82 12.48
CA ARG A 71 -36.72 -4.11 12.00
C ARG A 71 -35.68 -4.90 11.19
N VAL A 72 -34.88 -4.21 10.38
CA VAL A 72 -33.80 -4.85 9.60
C VAL A 72 -32.70 -5.30 10.55
N CYS A 73 -32.27 -4.43 11.47
CA CYS A 73 -31.22 -4.71 12.45
C CYS A 73 -31.58 -5.88 13.39
N SER A 74 -32.83 -5.99 13.84
CA SER A 74 -33.26 -7.07 14.73
C SER A 74 -33.09 -8.48 14.15
N ASN A 75 -33.02 -8.58 12.82
CA ASN A 75 -32.89 -9.84 12.06
C ASN A 75 -31.54 -9.97 11.33
N LEU A 76 -30.59 -9.08 11.62
CA LEU A 76 -29.32 -9.01 10.93
C LEU A 76 -28.30 -9.95 11.60
N THR A 77 -27.69 -10.84 10.82
CA THR A 77 -26.73 -11.84 11.32
C THR A 77 -25.50 -11.91 10.40
N GLN A 78 -24.36 -12.38 10.93
CA GLN A 78 -23.20 -12.68 10.09
C GLN A 78 -23.41 -13.98 9.31
N PRO A 79 -22.98 -14.09 8.03
CA PRO A 79 -22.48 -13.05 7.13
C PRO A 79 -23.58 -12.54 6.17
N GLU A 80 -24.84 -12.48 6.62
CA GLU A 80 -26.02 -12.32 5.78
C GLU A 80 -26.52 -10.86 5.77
N PRO A 81 -26.11 -10.04 4.79
CA PRO A 81 -26.49 -8.64 4.74
C PRO A 81 -27.96 -8.46 4.35
N ARG A 82 -28.48 -7.23 4.53
CA ARG A 82 -29.84 -6.85 4.15
C ARG A 82 -29.85 -5.53 3.41
N THR A 83 -30.69 -5.42 2.40
CA THR A 83 -30.93 -4.15 1.70
C THR A 83 -31.97 -3.33 2.46
N ILE A 84 -31.78 -2.02 2.45
CA ILE A 84 -32.74 -1.05 2.98
C ILE A 84 -32.66 0.23 2.15
N SER A 85 -33.80 0.89 1.98
CA SER A 85 -33.89 2.21 1.36
C SER A 85 -34.20 3.23 2.44
N ILE A 86 -33.38 4.27 2.58
CA ILE A 86 -33.55 5.35 3.56
C ILE A 86 -33.47 6.67 2.78
N PHE A 87 -34.50 7.51 2.88
CA PHE A 87 -34.66 8.71 2.04
C PHE A 87 -34.43 8.48 0.52
N GLY A 88 -34.88 7.34 0.00
CA GLY A 88 -34.71 6.96 -1.41
C GLY A 88 -33.29 6.54 -1.81
N ARG A 89 -32.32 6.55 -0.89
CA ARG A 89 -30.97 6.04 -1.09
C ARG A 89 -30.90 4.57 -0.68
N GLN A 90 -30.28 3.73 -1.51
CA GLN A 90 -30.13 2.30 -1.23
C GLN A 90 -28.90 2.04 -0.38
N TYR A 91 -29.07 1.19 0.63
CA TYR A 91 -28.01 0.72 1.51
C TYR A 91 -28.03 -0.80 1.63
N ILE A 92 -26.87 -1.38 1.86
CA ILE A 92 -26.70 -2.77 2.31
C ILE A 92 -26.14 -2.72 3.73
N PHE A 93 -26.93 -3.17 4.71
CA PHE A 93 -26.47 -3.32 6.08
C PHE A 93 -25.78 -4.65 6.24
N ALA A 94 -24.57 -4.64 6.78
CA ALA A 94 -23.72 -5.80 6.92
C ALA A 94 -23.05 -5.82 8.30
N VAL A 95 -23.07 -6.98 8.96
CA VAL A 95 -22.39 -7.15 10.24
C VAL A 95 -20.89 -7.41 9.99
N PRO A 96 -19.98 -6.60 10.58
CA PRO A 96 -18.55 -6.82 10.48
C PRO A 96 -18.13 -8.09 11.26
N PRO A 97 -16.94 -8.67 10.97
CA PRO A 97 -16.47 -9.85 11.69
C PRO A 97 -16.28 -9.57 13.19
N TYR A 98 -16.63 -10.54 14.05
CA TYR A 98 -16.32 -10.48 15.47
C TYR A 98 -14.86 -10.90 15.73
N LEU A 99 -14.07 -10.06 16.41
CA LEU A 99 -12.63 -10.30 16.63
C LEU A 99 -12.29 -11.31 17.72
N GLY A 100 -13.28 -11.87 18.43
CA GLY A 100 -13.03 -12.84 19.51
C GLY A 100 -12.23 -14.08 19.08
N ASN A 101 -12.17 -14.37 17.77
CA ASN A 101 -11.23 -15.35 17.22
C ASN A 101 -10.58 -14.78 15.94
N ARG A 102 -9.35 -14.27 16.08
CA ARG A 102 -8.58 -13.63 15.00
C ARG A 102 -8.37 -14.53 13.78
N GLU A 103 -8.14 -15.83 13.98
CA GLU A 103 -7.90 -16.77 12.88
C GLU A 103 -9.11 -16.92 11.95
N LYS A 104 -10.32 -16.86 12.51
CA LYS A 104 -11.57 -16.95 11.73
C LYS A 104 -12.03 -15.61 11.18
N ALA A 105 -11.59 -14.50 11.78
CA ALA A 105 -12.10 -13.18 11.47
C ALA A 105 -11.82 -12.77 10.01
N GLY A 106 -10.66 -13.15 9.43
CA GLY A 106 -10.35 -12.92 8.01
C GLY A 106 -11.31 -13.63 7.06
N GLY A 107 -11.63 -14.89 7.35
CA GLY A 107 -12.62 -15.67 6.59
C GLY A 107 -14.02 -15.06 6.66
N TYR A 108 -14.42 -14.52 7.81
CA TYR A 108 -15.68 -13.79 7.95
C TYR A 108 -15.68 -12.47 7.17
N LEU A 109 -14.59 -11.70 7.22
CA LEU A 109 -14.46 -10.48 6.44
C LEU A 109 -14.63 -10.75 4.94
N LYS A 110 -13.95 -11.77 4.42
CA LYS A 110 -14.07 -12.21 3.01
C LYS A 110 -15.52 -12.58 2.66
N LYS A 111 -16.20 -13.31 3.55
CA LYS A 111 -17.62 -13.67 3.38
C LYS A 111 -18.52 -12.43 3.38
N THR A 112 -18.31 -11.47 4.28
CA THR A 112 -19.12 -10.25 4.36
C THR A 112 -19.09 -9.48 3.04
N TYR A 113 -17.90 -9.22 2.46
CA TYR A 113 -17.79 -8.57 1.15
C TYR A 113 -18.49 -9.39 0.05
N THR A 114 -18.23 -10.70 0.01
CA THR A 114 -18.81 -11.59 -1.00
C THR A 114 -20.35 -11.62 -0.93
N SER A 115 -20.93 -11.68 0.27
CA SER A 115 -22.37 -11.67 0.48
C SER A 115 -23.01 -10.34 0.06
N CYS A 116 -22.35 -9.21 0.34
CA CYS A 116 -22.82 -7.90 -0.10
C CYS A 116 -22.83 -7.80 -1.63
N LEU A 117 -21.76 -8.26 -2.30
CA LEU A 117 -21.67 -8.27 -3.77
C LEU A 117 -22.75 -9.16 -4.40
N LYS A 118 -22.98 -10.36 -3.84
CA LYS A 118 -24.07 -11.26 -4.29
C LYS A 118 -25.45 -10.61 -4.11
N LEU A 119 -25.68 -9.96 -2.98
CA LEU A 119 -26.93 -9.27 -2.71
C LEU A 119 -27.13 -8.08 -3.66
N ALA A 120 -26.07 -7.36 -3.99
CA ALA A 120 -26.12 -6.26 -4.96
C ALA A 120 -26.56 -6.76 -6.35
N ILE A 121 -25.95 -7.83 -6.86
CA ILE A 121 -26.36 -8.46 -8.12
C ILE A 121 -27.80 -8.95 -8.08
N LYS A 122 -28.26 -9.54 -6.95
CA LYS A 122 -29.66 -9.98 -6.79
C LYS A 122 -30.66 -8.82 -6.91
N ASN A 123 -30.24 -7.61 -6.54
CA ASN A 123 -31.05 -6.39 -6.65
C ASN A 123 -30.77 -5.59 -7.92
N ASN A 124 -30.03 -6.16 -8.89
CA ASN A 124 -29.65 -5.53 -10.16
C ASN A 124 -28.81 -4.25 -10.03
N PHE A 125 -28.10 -4.07 -8.92
CA PHE A 125 -27.13 -2.99 -8.80
C PHE A 125 -25.86 -3.32 -9.59
N GLN A 126 -25.35 -2.33 -10.35
CA GLN A 126 -24.14 -2.44 -11.18
C GLN A 126 -22.95 -1.71 -10.56
N THR A 127 -23.20 -0.86 -9.56
CA THR A 127 -22.19 -0.09 -8.85
C THR A 127 -22.41 -0.15 -7.33
N ILE A 128 -21.35 -0.39 -6.57
CA ILE A 128 -21.42 -0.57 -5.11
C ILE A 128 -20.22 0.10 -4.45
N ALA A 129 -20.45 0.76 -3.31
CA ALA A 129 -19.36 1.32 -2.49
C ALA A 129 -19.30 0.69 -1.09
N PHE A 130 -18.08 0.32 -0.68
CA PHE A 130 -17.76 -0.21 0.64
C PHE A 130 -16.89 0.78 1.43
N PRO A 131 -16.99 0.81 2.77
CA PRO A 131 -15.95 1.33 3.63
C PRO A 131 -14.91 0.24 3.92
N THR A 132 -13.85 0.57 4.66
CA THR A 132 -12.89 -0.41 5.20
C THR A 132 -13.47 -1.16 6.40
N ILE A 133 -14.37 -2.12 6.13
CA ILE A 133 -15.06 -2.92 7.16
C ILE A 133 -14.04 -3.57 8.11
N GLY A 134 -14.22 -3.37 9.42
CA GLY A 134 -13.38 -3.97 10.47
C GLY A 134 -12.10 -3.22 10.83
N CYS A 135 -11.63 -2.27 9.98
CA CYS A 135 -10.35 -1.59 10.20
C CYS A 135 -10.42 -0.38 11.16
N GLY A 136 -11.63 0.07 11.53
CA GLY A 136 -11.85 1.17 12.47
C GLY A 136 -11.78 0.73 13.93
N VAL A 137 -12.78 1.15 14.74
CA VAL A 137 -12.87 0.85 16.18
C VAL A 137 -12.81 -0.65 16.51
N ILE A 138 -13.25 -1.49 15.56
CA ILE A 138 -13.19 -2.95 15.69
C ILE A 138 -11.75 -3.43 15.79
N GLY A 139 -10.77 -2.81 15.11
CA GLY A 139 -9.34 -3.08 15.30
C GLY A 139 -8.80 -4.29 14.55
N PHE A 140 -9.42 -4.67 13.43
CA PHE A 140 -8.89 -5.73 12.56
C PHE A 140 -7.55 -5.26 11.95
N PRO A 141 -6.48 -6.09 11.94
CA PRO A 141 -5.19 -5.69 11.38
C PRO A 141 -5.31 -5.23 9.92
N ILE A 142 -4.84 -4.02 9.62
CA ILE A 142 -5.04 -3.36 8.32
C ILE A 142 -4.52 -4.23 7.16
N ASN A 143 -3.34 -4.84 7.32
CA ASN A 143 -2.71 -5.64 6.26
C ASN A 143 -3.51 -6.92 5.96
N ASP A 144 -3.96 -7.60 7.00
CA ASP A 144 -4.79 -8.79 6.88
C ASP A 144 -6.15 -8.43 6.27
N ALA A 145 -6.73 -7.27 6.64
CA ALA A 145 -7.98 -6.80 6.07
C ALA A 145 -7.83 -6.54 4.58
N ALA A 146 -6.85 -5.70 4.19
CA ALA A 146 -6.62 -5.36 2.80
C ALA A 146 -6.42 -6.61 1.93
N SER A 147 -5.62 -7.57 2.40
CA SER A 147 -5.37 -8.84 1.69
C SER A 147 -6.65 -9.67 1.53
N ASN A 148 -7.43 -9.83 2.61
CA ASN A 148 -8.69 -10.59 2.56
C ASN A 148 -9.75 -9.90 1.68
N VAL A 149 -9.81 -8.57 1.70
CA VAL A 149 -10.70 -7.79 0.84
C VAL A 149 -10.30 -7.94 -0.62
N TYR A 150 -9.03 -7.74 -0.96
CA TYR A 150 -8.52 -7.93 -2.32
C TYR A 150 -8.90 -9.31 -2.86
N LEU A 151 -8.63 -10.37 -2.09
CA LEU A 151 -8.99 -11.74 -2.48
C LEU A 151 -10.51 -11.92 -2.60
N ALA A 152 -11.34 -11.27 -1.77
CA ALA A 152 -12.79 -11.34 -1.91
C ALA A 152 -13.26 -10.74 -3.24
N LEU A 153 -12.77 -9.55 -3.57
CA LEU A 153 -13.13 -8.82 -4.78
C LEU A 153 -12.62 -9.54 -6.03
N GLU A 154 -11.37 -10.00 -6.02
CA GLU A 154 -10.77 -10.72 -7.13
C GLU A 154 -11.54 -12.00 -7.46
N ASN A 155 -11.82 -12.83 -6.44
CA ASN A 155 -12.61 -14.06 -6.63
C ASN A 155 -14.02 -13.75 -7.14
N PHE A 156 -14.64 -12.66 -6.68
CA PHE A 156 -15.95 -12.24 -7.18
C PHE A 156 -15.88 -11.79 -8.65
N CYS A 157 -14.89 -10.98 -9.02
CA CYS A 157 -14.72 -10.46 -10.37
C CYS A 157 -14.45 -11.57 -11.39
N GLN A 158 -13.76 -12.64 -10.97
CA GLN A 158 -13.54 -13.84 -11.80
C GLN A 158 -14.80 -14.71 -11.97
N SER A 159 -15.79 -14.56 -11.10
CA SER A 159 -17.06 -15.30 -11.20
C SER A 159 -18.01 -14.67 -12.22
N ASN A 160 -19.06 -15.39 -12.63
CA ASN A 160 -20.14 -14.82 -13.47
C ASN A 160 -20.83 -13.60 -12.84
N GLY A 161 -20.73 -13.42 -11.51
CA GLY A 161 -21.22 -12.22 -10.83
C GLY A 161 -20.44 -10.96 -11.23
N GLY A 162 -19.13 -11.08 -11.45
CA GLY A 162 -18.28 -9.97 -11.90
C GLY A 162 -18.66 -9.42 -13.27
N LYS A 163 -19.25 -10.24 -14.14
CA LYS A 163 -19.75 -9.80 -15.46
C LYS A 163 -20.97 -8.88 -15.39
N LYS A 164 -21.67 -8.87 -14.26
CA LYS A 164 -22.88 -8.07 -14.02
C LYS A 164 -22.61 -6.82 -13.16
N MET A 165 -21.37 -6.65 -12.70
CA MET A 165 -20.93 -5.51 -11.91
C MET A 165 -20.00 -4.65 -12.77
N ASN A 166 -20.31 -3.36 -12.89
CA ASN A 166 -19.47 -2.41 -13.62
C ASN A 166 -18.36 -1.90 -12.70
N GLU A 167 -18.71 -1.57 -11.45
CA GLU A 167 -17.81 -0.84 -10.56
C GLU A 167 -17.97 -1.22 -9.08
N ILE A 168 -16.84 -1.42 -8.40
CA ILE A 168 -16.76 -1.62 -6.95
C ILE A 168 -15.85 -0.55 -6.38
N ARG A 169 -16.39 0.35 -5.55
CA ARG A 169 -15.60 1.37 -4.85
C ARG A 169 -15.29 0.95 -3.42
N ILE A 170 -14.05 1.15 -2.98
CA ILE A 170 -13.64 1.10 -1.58
C ILE A 170 -13.33 2.54 -1.16
N ILE A 171 -14.23 3.15 -0.39
CA ILE A 171 -14.09 4.52 0.10
C ILE A 171 -13.40 4.49 1.46
N ILE A 172 -12.22 5.10 1.53
CA ILE A 172 -11.35 5.03 2.70
C ILE A 172 -11.16 6.43 3.28
N TYR A 173 -11.67 6.65 4.49
CA TYR A 173 -11.59 7.95 5.16
C TYR A 173 -10.21 8.23 5.74
N ASP A 174 -9.59 7.21 6.33
CA ASP A 174 -8.31 7.34 7.03
C ASP A 174 -7.13 7.23 6.05
N PRO A 175 -6.25 8.26 5.95
CA PRO A 175 -5.12 8.26 5.02
C PRO A 175 -4.13 7.10 5.24
N LYS A 176 -3.90 6.69 6.49
CA LYS A 176 -2.99 5.57 6.81
C LYS A 176 -3.57 4.25 6.35
N ILE A 177 -4.88 4.02 6.57
CA ILE A 177 -5.57 2.84 6.05
C ILE A 177 -5.54 2.85 4.52
N TYR A 178 -5.78 4.00 3.90
CA TYR A 178 -5.78 4.15 2.45
C TYR A 178 -4.43 3.75 1.84
N ASN A 179 -3.31 4.18 2.41
CA ASN A 179 -1.97 3.83 1.94
C ASN A 179 -1.65 2.34 2.04
N GLU A 180 -1.97 1.71 3.18
CA GLU A 180 -1.70 0.27 3.33
C GLU A 180 -2.63 -0.56 2.44
N PHE A 181 -3.91 -0.16 2.29
CA PHE A 181 -4.84 -0.81 1.36
C PHE A 181 -4.36 -0.69 -0.08
N THR A 182 -3.99 0.51 -0.53
CA THR A 182 -3.47 0.72 -1.89
C THR A 182 -2.20 -0.08 -2.10
N GLY A 183 -1.20 0.01 -1.21
CA GLY A 183 0.05 -0.76 -1.31
C GLY A 183 -0.18 -2.26 -1.49
N ILE A 184 -1.09 -2.85 -0.70
CA ILE A 184 -1.42 -4.28 -0.78
C ILE A 184 -2.21 -4.61 -2.05
N PHE A 185 -3.20 -3.81 -2.42
CA PHE A 185 -3.98 -4.04 -3.64
C PHE A 185 -3.12 -3.94 -4.89
N ILE A 186 -2.16 -3.02 -4.91
CA ILE A 186 -1.16 -2.89 -5.97
C ILE A 186 -0.31 -4.16 -6.01
N ASP A 187 0.31 -4.51 -4.88
CA ASP A 187 1.21 -5.66 -4.78
C ASP A 187 0.53 -6.97 -5.24
N MET A 188 -0.67 -7.23 -4.73
CA MET A 188 -1.44 -8.42 -5.10
C MET A 188 -2.01 -8.36 -6.53
N GLY A 189 -2.26 -7.16 -7.05
CA GLY A 189 -2.75 -6.90 -8.40
C GLY A 189 -1.68 -6.92 -9.50
N ARG A 190 -0.39 -6.95 -9.15
CA ARG A 190 0.78 -6.84 -10.06
C ARG A 190 0.75 -7.76 -11.29
N ASN A 191 0.02 -8.86 -11.27
CA ASN A 191 -0.08 -9.80 -12.40
C ASN A 191 -1.23 -9.50 -13.38
N LYS A 192 -1.98 -8.39 -13.22
CA LYS A 192 -3.22 -8.12 -13.97
C LYS A 192 -3.41 -6.62 -14.26
N ASN A 193 -3.05 -6.18 -15.47
CA ASN A 193 -3.35 -4.87 -16.12
C ASN A 193 -3.99 -3.81 -15.21
N ILE A 194 -3.20 -3.17 -14.35
CA ILE A 194 -3.63 -2.04 -13.53
C ILE A 194 -3.48 -0.74 -14.36
N LYS A 195 -4.40 0.22 -14.22
CA LYS A 195 -4.28 1.55 -14.83
C LYS A 195 -4.56 2.61 -13.79
N LEU A 196 -3.55 3.37 -13.39
CA LEU A 196 -3.78 4.62 -12.68
C LEU A 196 -4.06 5.78 -13.64
N LYS A 197 -4.99 6.65 -13.23
CA LYS A 197 -5.26 7.89 -13.94
C LYS A 197 -4.47 9.02 -13.27
N CYS A 198 -3.24 9.29 -13.71
CA CYS A 198 -2.66 10.61 -13.48
C CYS A 198 -3.44 11.57 -14.39
N VAL A 199 -4.29 12.42 -13.81
CA VAL A 199 -4.91 13.50 -14.57
C VAL A 199 -3.95 14.69 -14.54
N PRO A 200 -3.30 15.05 -15.66
CA PRO A 200 -2.47 16.25 -15.73
C PRO A 200 -3.33 17.49 -15.51
N ILE A 201 -2.83 18.44 -14.71
CA ILE A 201 -3.45 19.76 -14.57
C ILE A 201 -2.71 20.71 -15.52
N TYR A 202 -3.38 21.04 -16.61
CA TYR A 202 -2.98 22.12 -17.51
C TYR A 202 -3.72 23.39 -17.10
N PRO A 203 -3.04 24.56 -17.03
CA PRO A 203 -3.70 25.85 -16.82
C PRO A 203 -4.85 26.09 -17.82
N GLU A 204 -5.88 26.85 -17.45
CA GLU A 204 -6.96 27.26 -18.36
C GLU A 204 -6.43 28.05 -19.58
N ASP A 205 -5.24 28.66 -19.45
CA ASP A 205 -4.55 29.43 -20.49
C ASP A 205 -3.50 28.61 -21.28
N PHE A 206 -3.46 27.28 -21.13
CA PHE A 206 -2.59 26.43 -21.94
C PHE A 206 -3.24 26.19 -23.31
N ASP A 207 -2.71 26.85 -24.35
CA ASP A 207 -3.22 26.73 -25.71
C ASP A 207 -3.28 25.26 -26.17
N ASN A 208 -4.35 24.90 -26.88
CA ASN A 208 -4.56 23.54 -27.42
C ASN A 208 -3.41 23.08 -28.34
N ASP A 209 -2.64 24.01 -28.91
CA ASP A 209 -1.47 23.70 -29.74
C ASP A 209 -0.25 23.21 -28.91
N ASP A 210 -0.10 23.63 -27.66
CA ASP A 210 0.95 23.13 -26.76
C ASP A 210 0.56 21.78 -26.13
N MET A 211 -0.75 21.55 -25.90
CA MET A 211 -1.32 20.23 -25.62
C MET A 211 -1.01 19.22 -26.73
N ASP A 212 -1.11 19.64 -27.99
CA ASP A 212 -0.80 18.80 -29.15
C ASP A 212 0.70 18.59 -29.34
N LYS A 213 1.55 19.55 -28.93
CA LYS A 213 3.00 19.34 -28.84
C LYS A 213 3.38 18.36 -27.74
N ASP A 214 2.74 18.37 -26.57
CA ASP A 214 2.99 17.40 -25.49
C ASP A 214 2.46 15.99 -25.81
N ARG A 215 1.32 15.92 -26.52
CA ARG A 215 0.83 14.66 -27.12
C ARG A 215 1.75 14.15 -28.22
N ARG A 216 2.30 15.03 -29.07
CA ARG A 216 3.26 14.68 -30.13
C ARG A 216 4.69 14.43 -29.61
N SER A 217 5.07 15.00 -28.46
CA SER A 217 6.38 14.80 -27.81
C SER A 217 6.45 13.53 -26.96
N GLY A 218 5.31 12.85 -26.74
CA GLY A 218 5.26 11.52 -26.16
C GLY A 218 4.98 11.46 -24.66
N VAL A 219 4.49 12.54 -24.03
CA VAL A 219 4.05 12.54 -22.61
C VAL A 219 2.87 11.58 -22.39
N THR A 220 2.19 11.17 -23.46
CA THR A 220 1.15 10.12 -23.47
C THR A 220 1.59 8.82 -24.17
N ARG A 221 2.88 8.51 -24.24
CA ARG A 221 3.31 7.18 -24.68
C ARG A 221 2.88 6.16 -23.62
N GLN A 222 2.02 5.24 -24.04
CA GLN A 222 1.83 3.95 -23.38
C GLN A 222 3.21 3.40 -22.97
N THR A 223 3.26 2.89 -21.74
CA THR A 223 4.38 2.37 -20.96
C THR A 223 5.14 1.20 -21.60
N SER A 224 5.07 1.00 -22.92
CA SER A 224 5.61 -0.17 -23.60
C SER A 224 6.86 0.06 -24.45
N ASN A 225 7.35 1.30 -24.59
CA ASN A 225 8.53 1.60 -25.43
C ASN A 225 9.41 2.74 -24.88
N LEU A 226 9.88 2.63 -23.63
CA LEU A 226 10.97 3.47 -23.13
C LEU A 226 12.31 2.75 -23.37
N ASN A 227 13.22 3.52 -23.98
CA ASN A 227 14.47 3.06 -24.58
C ASN A 227 15.38 2.37 -23.52
N PRO A 228 15.93 1.16 -23.77
CA PRO A 228 16.81 0.46 -22.81
C PRO A 228 18.11 1.22 -22.51
N ASP A 229 18.48 2.19 -23.35
CA ASP A 229 19.67 3.01 -23.20
C ASP A 229 19.34 4.36 -22.52
N ILE A 230 19.13 4.32 -21.20
CA ILE A 230 19.20 5.54 -20.38
C ILE A 230 20.66 6.01 -20.41
N PRO A 231 20.97 7.22 -20.93
CA PRO A 231 22.34 7.72 -20.92
C PRO A 231 22.82 7.81 -19.49
N GLU A 232 24.01 7.23 -19.27
CA GLU A 232 24.75 7.27 -18.02
C GLU A 232 24.74 8.68 -17.42
N PHE A 233 24.63 8.78 -16.09
CA PHE A 233 24.81 10.04 -15.37
C PHE A 233 26.09 10.72 -15.91
N GLN A 234 25.95 11.87 -16.57
CA GLN A 234 27.11 12.61 -17.08
C GLN A 234 27.55 13.59 -16.01
N PRO A 235 28.63 13.30 -15.25
CA PRO A 235 29.15 14.24 -14.27
C PRO A 235 29.47 15.55 -14.97
N LYS A 236 28.96 16.67 -14.45
CA LYS A 236 29.44 17.98 -14.88
C LYS A 236 30.90 18.08 -14.46
N ASN A 237 31.79 18.35 -15.42
CA ASN A 237 33.26 18.48 -15.31
C ASN A 237 33.72 19.42 -14.17
N ASN A 238 33.61 18.96 -12.93
CA ASN A 238 34.31 19.47 -11.76
C ASN A 238 34.98 18.26 -11.12
N ASN A 239 36.32 18.27 -11.01
CA ASN A 239 37.20 17.17 -10.60
C ASN A 239 37.00 16.65 -9.14
N LYS A 240 35.79 16.69 -8.58
CA LYS A 240 35.46 16.31 -7.19
C LYS A 240 34.29 15.32 -7.06
N GLN A 241 33.61 14.92 -8.14
CA GLN A 241 32.44 14.04 -8.03
C GLN A 241 32.86 12.57 -7.92
N ARG A 242 32.42 11.88 -6.86
CA ARG A 242 32.69 10.45 -6.63
C ARG A 242 31.98 9.59 -7.67
N ASN A 243 32.58 8.43 -8.00
CA ASN A 243 31.93 7.45 -8.87
C ASN A 243 30.65 6.90 -8.22
N PRO A 244 29.57 6.69 -9.00
CA PRO A 244 28.40 5.94 -8.55
C PRO A 244 28.77 4.57 -7.97
N ARG A 245 28.05 4.13 -6.94
CA ARG A 245 28.23 2.83 -6.30
C ARG A 245 27.05 1.93 -6.63
N HIS A 246 27.33 0.76 -7.17
CA HIS A 246 26.29 -0.16 -7.66
C HIS A 246 26.19 -1.41 -6.79
N PHE A 247 24.96 -1.74 -6.42
CA PHE A 247 24.61 -2.89 -5.58
C PHE A 247 23.41 -3.63 -6.19
N SER A 248 23.32 -4.94 -5.95
CA SER A 248 22.09 -5.71 -6.18
C SER A 248 21.31 -5.82 -4.89
N LEU A 249 20.01 -5.49 -4.94
CA LEU A 249 19.08 -5.78 -3.84
C LEU A 249 18.84 -7.29 -3.71
N SER A 250 18.23 -7.71 -2.59
CA SER A 250 18.00 -9.12 -2.23
C SER A 250 17.14 -9.89 -3.24
N ASN A 251 16.32 -9.17 -4.01
CA ASN A 251 15.49 -9.74 -5.06
C ASN A 251 16.27 -10.13 -6.34
N ASN A 252 17.57 -9.84 -6.42
CA ASN A 252 18.49 -10.13 -7.53
C ASN A 252 18.09 -9.59 -8.92
N ARG A 253 17.10 -8.70 -8.98
CA ARG A 253 16.62 -8.09 -10.23
C ARG A 253 16.65 -6.57 -10.21
N THR A 254 16.68 -5.97 -9.02
CA THR A 254 16.70 -4.52 -8.85
C THR A 254 18.12 -4.06 -8.51
N GLU A 255 18.63 -3.16 -9.34
CA GLU A 255 19.90 -2.48 -9.11
C GLU A 255 19.68 -1.28 -8.17
N LEU A 256 20.45 -1.22 -7.08
CA LEU A 256 20.55 -0.05 -6.20
C LEU A 256 21.80 0.74 -6.59
N ILE A 257 21.63 2.04 -6.86
CA ILE A 257 22.72 2.94 -7.23
C ILE A 257 22.78 4.10 -6.24
N ILE A 258 23.94 4.30 -5.62
CA ILE A 258 24.17 5.43 -4.70
C ILE A 258 25.11 6.43 -5.39
N ILE A 259 24.63 7.66 -5.57
CA ILE A 259 25.29 8.71 -6.33
C ILE A 259 25.49 9.93 -5.44
N GLN A 260 26.70 10.47 -5.41
CA GLN A 260 26.92 11.79 -4.84
C GLN A 260 26.52 12.86 -5.87
N GLY A 261 25.50 13.66 -5.62
CA GLY A 261 25.07 14.66 -6.60
C GLY A 261 23.77 15.39 -6.32
N ASP A 262 23.26 16.05 -7.37
CA ASP A 262 22.00 16.79 -7.37
C ASP A 262 20.91 15.95 -8.05
N ILE A 263 19.79 15.71 -7.35
CA ILE A 263 18.66 14.93 -7.87
C ILE A 263 18.06 15.53 -9.15
N LEU A 264 18.27 16.82 -9.41
CA LEU A 264 17.82 17.48 -10.64
C LEU A 264 18.63 17.08 -11.88
N THR A 265 19.72 16.33 -11.72
CA THR A 265 20.67 16.00 -12.79
C THR A 265 20.63 14.54 -13.26
N VAL A 266 19.83 13.69 -12.62
CA VAL A 266 19.65 12.29 -13.03
C VAL A 266 18.57 12.15 -14.12
N LYS A 267 18.54 10.99 -14.79
CA LYS A 267 17.48 10.62 -15.73
C LYS A 267 16.80 9.35 -15.23
N VAL A 268 15.57 9.48 -14.78
CA VAL A 268 14.75 8.39 -14.22
C VAL A 268 13.29 8.61 -14.57
N ASP A 269 12.42 7.64 -14.33
CA ASP A 269 10.99 7.83 -14.59
C ASP A 269 10.35 8.74 -13.53
N ALA A 270 10.77 8.60 -12.27
CA ALA A 270 10.33 9.46 -11.17
C ALA A 270 11.48 9.90 -10.26
N ILE A 271 11.46 11.18 -9.85
CA ILE A 271 12.22 11.66 -8.69
C ILE A 271 11.30 11.76 -7.47
N VAL A 272 11.85 11.50 -6.28
CA VAL A 272 11.14 11.64 -5.01
C VAL A 272 11.57 12.94 -4.34
N ASN A 273 10.61 13.84 -4.19
CA ASN A 273 10.77 15.09 -3.47
C ASN A 273 10.51 14.88 -1.96
N ALA A 274 11.48 15.21 -1.12
CA ALA A 274 11.29 15.30 0.33
C ALA A 274 10.52 16.59 0.67
N ALA A 275 9.20 16.51 0.54
CA ALA A 275 8.27 17.61 0.75
C ALA A 275 7.91 17.81 2.23
N ASN A 276 7.22 18.91 2.52
CA ASN A 276 6.54 19.13 3.80
C ASN A 276 5.01 18.94 3.65
N GLU A 277 4.28 19.00 4.77
CA GLU A 277 2.84 18.68 4.78
C GLU A 277 1.96 19.62 3.95
N SER A 278 2.41 20.85 3.69
CA SER A 278 1.69 21.79 2.83
C SER A 278 1.70 21.37 1.37
N MET A 279 2.76 20.66 0.95
CA MET A 279 3.06 20.29 -0.44
C MET A 279 3.20 21.51 -1.39
N LEU A 280 3.38 22.73 -0.87
CA LEU A 280 3.45 23.97 -1.65
C LEU A 280 4.88 24.47 -1.92
N GLY A 281 5.86 23.57 -1.79
CA GLY A 281 7.28 23.89 -1.81
C GLY A 281 7.81 24.32 -0.44
N GLY A 282 9.08 24.69 -0.42
CA GLY A 282 9.81 24.98 0.81
C GLY A 282 11.26 25.36 0.52
N SER A 283 12.16 24.98 1.43
CA SER A 283 13.61 25.16 1.28
C SER A 283 14.30 23.84 0.90
N GLY A 284 15.63 23.85 0.79
CA GLY A 284 16.39 22.64 0.49
C GLY A 284 16.05 22.03 -0.87
N VAL A 285 15.93 20.69 -0.91
CA VAL A 285 15.60 19.95 -2.14
C VAL A 285 14.20 20.27 -2.66
N ASP A 286 13.23 20.48 -1.76
CA ASP A 286 11.84 20.80 -2.10
C ASP A 286 11.75 22.12 -2.87
N GLY A 287 12.39 23.17 -2.34
CA GLY A 287 12.50 24.45 -3.05
C GLY A 287 13.23 24.35 -4.39
N ALA A 288 14.27 23.52 -4.48
CA ALA A 288 15.02 23.31 -5.72
C ALA A 288 14.17 22.60 -6.80
N ILE A 289 13.42 21.56 -6.42
CA ILE A 289 12.50 20.84 -7.30
C ILE A 289 11.37 21.76 -7.76
N HIS A 290 10.72 22.50 -6.85
CA HIS A 290 9.67 23.45 -7.22
C HIS A 290 10.17 24.55 -8.16
N LYS A 291 11.37 25.09 -7.91
CA LYS A 291 11.97 26.10 -8.79
C LYS A 291 12.23 25.53 -10.19
N ALA A 292 12.72 24.29 -10.27
CA ALA A 292 13.09 23.70 -11.55
C ALA A 292 11.89 23.13 -12.32
N ALA A 293 10.82 22.69 -11.65
CA ALA A 293 9.58 22.24 -12.27
C ALA A 293 8.67 23.39 -12.73
N GLY A 294 8.96 24.61 -12.29
CA GLY A 294 8.18 25.80 -12.63
C GLY A 294 6.87 25.93 -11.84
N ASN A 295 6.13 27.00 -12.12
CA ASN A 295 4.93 27.37 -11.36
C ASN A 295 3.79 26.34 -11.45
N ASN A 296 3.79 25.50 -12.48
CA ASN A 296 2.75 24.50 -12.70
C ASN A 296 2.77 23.40 -11.63
N LEU A 297 3.94 23.06 -11.08
CA LEU A 297 4.00 22.12 -9.94
C LEU A 297 3.23 22.67 -8.74
N ARG A 298 3.47 23.94 -8.37
CA ARG A 298 2.77 24.58 -7.25
C ARG A 298 1.26 24.64 -7.47
N ARG A 299 0.81 25.00 -8.67
CA ARG A 299 -0.62 25.02 -9.04
C ARG A 299 -1.26 23.63 -8.90
N ALA A 300 -0.57 22.59 -9.37
CA ALA A 300 -1.06 21.23 -9.23
C ALA A 300 -1.15 20.77 -7.78
N CYS A 301 -0.17 21.17 -6.95
CA CYS A 301 -0.24 20.96 -5.51
C CYS A 301 -1.41 21.72 -4.87
N GLU A 302 -1.61 23.00 -5.20
CA GLU A 302 -2.71 23.84 -4.69
C GLU A 302 -4.08 23.25 -5.01
N ALA A 303 -4.22 22.59 -6.16
CA ALA A 303 -5.46 21.96 -6.56
C ALA A 303 -5.86 20.78 -5.66
N TYR A 304 -4.93 20.13 -4.94
CA TYR A 304 -5.30 19.12 -3.96
C TYR A 304 -6.07 19.76 -2.78
N LYS A 305 -7.15 19.10 -2.38
CA LYS A 305 -7.89 19.48 -1.18
C LYS A 305 -7.00 19.34 0.05
N GLN A 306 -7.10 20.33 0.94
CA GLN A 306 -6.55 20.21 2.28
C GLN A 306 -7.31 19.11 3.04
N ILE A 307 -6.57 18.27 3.75
CA ILE A 307 -7.10 17.20 4.61
C ILE A 307 -7.42 17.78 6.00
N TYR A 308 -6.50 18.61 6.50
CA TYR A 308 -6.65 19.46 7.68
C TYR A 308 -6.15 20.87 7.31
N PRO A 309 -6.40 21.92 8.12
CA PRO A 309 -5.86 23.25 7.86
C PRO A 309 -4.36 23.19 7.51
N ASP A 310 -4.01 23.73 6.34
CA ASP A 310 -2.66 23.79 5.77
C ASP A 310 -1.98 22.46 5.45
N VAL A 311 -2.64 21.31 5.65
CA VAL A 311 -2.11 19.98 5.35
C VAL A 311 -2.74 19.43 4.08
N ARG A 312 -1.93 19.23 3.04
CA ARG A 312 -2.32 18.49 1.83
C ARG A 312 -1.72 17.10 1.81
N LEU A 313 -0.53 16.91 2.35
CA LEU A 313 0.21 15.65 2.32
C LEU A 313 0.61 15.29 3.76
N PRO A 314 -0.14 14.44 4.48
CA PRO A 314 0.18 14.14 5.87
C PRO A 314 1.55 13.45 5.97
N THR A 315 2.27 13.67 7.06
CA THR A 315 3.53 12.98 7.33
C THR A 315 3.42 11.46 7.10
N GLY A 316 4.41 10.86 6.43
CA GLY A 316 4.43 9.45 6.03
C GLY A 316 3.70 9.12 4.73
N HIS A 317 3.13 10.10 4.03
CA HIS A 317 2.35 9.88 2.80
C HIS A 317 3.08 10.41 1.57
N SER A 318 2.76 9.82 0.41
CA SER A 318 3.28 10.23 -0.89
C SER A 318 2.16 10.56 -1.88
N ARG A 319 2.41 11.51 -2.78
CA ARG A 319 1.56 11.85 -3.93
C ARG A 319 2.39 12.05 -5.18
N ILE A 320 1.91 11.57 -6.32
CA ILE A 320 2.62 11.66 -7.60
C ILE A 320 1.97 12.71 -8.51
N LEU A 321 2.83 13.52 -9.13
CA LEU A 321 2.47 14.57 -10.09
C LEU A 321 3.38 14.45 -11.31
N LEU A 322 3.01 15.10 -12.42
CA LEU A 322 3.94 15.35 -13.51
C LEU A 322 5.10 16.22 -13.04
N SER A 323 6.23 16.11 -13.74
CA SER A 323 7.43 16.90 -13.46
C SER A 323 7.46 18.28 -14.12
N TYR A 324 6.54 18.57 -15.05
CA TYR A 324 6.45 19.85 -15.77
C TYR A 324 7.78 20.23 -16.44
N ASP A 325 8.38 21.37 -16.10
CA ASP A 325 9.62 21.84 -16.72
C ASP A 325 10.83 20.91 -16.43
N LEU A 326 10.69 19.96 -15.50
CA LEU A 326 11.67 18.90 -15.19
C LEU A 326 11.54 17.64 -16.04
N TYR A 327 10.73 17.62 -17.11
CA TYR A 327 10.51 16.42 -17.95
C TYR A 327 11.78 15.76 -18.51
N LYS A 328 12.88 16.52 -18.67
CA LYS A 328 14.19 15.99 -19.14
C LYS A 328 14.94 15.20 -18.07
N THR A 329 14.60 15.40 -16.79
CA THR A 329 15.17 14.74 -15.62
C THR A 329 14.30 13.55 -15.21
N ALA A 330 12.99 13.77 -15.10
CA ALA A 330 12.02 12.71 -14.84
C ALA A 330 10.66 13.03 -15.42
N TYR A 331 9.82 12.03 -15.67
CA TYR A 331 8.43 12.26 -16.10
C TYR A 331 7.52 12.61 -14.92
N TYR A 332 7.83 12.04 -13.75
CA TYR A 332 7.03 12.20 -12.54
C TYR A 332 7.84 12.76 -11.37
N ILE A 333 7.14 13.49 -10.50
CA ILE A 333 7.62 13.88 -9.18
C ILE A 333 6.71 13.21 -8.16
N ILE A 334 7.29 12.37 -7.30
CA ILE A 334 6.61 11.81 -6.14
C ILE A 334 6.96 12.68 -4.93
N ASN A 335 6.00 13.48 -4.47
CA ASN A 335 6.12 14.27 -3.25
C ASN A 335 5.84 13.38 -2.05
N THR A 336 6.77 13.30 -1.10
CA THR A 336 6.57 12.55 0.16
C THR A 336 6.87 13.43 1.36
N ALA A 337 5.97 13.46 2.35
CA ALA A 337 6.14 14.25 3.56
C ALA A 337 6.88 13.43 4.63
N GLY A 338 8.17 13.71 4.83
CA GLY A 338 8.97 13.06 5.87
C GLY A 338 8.66 13.59 7.28
N PRO A 339 8.89 12.81 8.35
CA PRO A 339 8.76 13.31 9.72
C PRO A 339 9.85 14.32 10.05
N CYS A 340 9.50 15.35 10.82
CA CYS A 340 10.45 16.17 11.57
C CYS A 340 10.83 15.42 12.85
N TYR A 341 12.12 15.17 13.06
CA TYR A 341 12.56 14.21 14.08
C TYR A 341 12.25 14.67 15.52
N ASP A 342 12.30 15.97 15.77
CA ASP A 342 12.05 16.56 17.09
C ASP A 342 10.54 16.73 17.41
N ASP A 343 9.67 16.62 16.40
CA ASP A 343 8.23 16.86 16.55
C ASP A 343 7.45 15.61 17.01
N ALA A 344 8.09 14.45 17.09
CA ALA A 344 7.45 13.21 17.46
C ALA A 344 8.42 12.20 18.11
N PRO A 345 7.90 11.21 18.89
CA PRO A 345 8.75 10.15 19.44
C PRO A 345 9.50 9.39 18.33
N PRO A 346 10.77 8.97 18.56
CA PRO A 346 11.59 8.29 17.55
C PRO A 346 10.91 7.10 16.88
N GLU A 347 10.15 6.29 17.62
CA GLU A 347 9.40 5.17 17.09
C GLU A 347 8.29 5.57 16.11
N LYS A 348 7.67 6.73 16.30
CA LYS A 348 6.70 7.29 15.36
C LYS A 348 7.44 7.82 14.12
N CYS A 349 8.51 8.59 14.29
CA CYS A 349 9.34 9.09 13.19
C CYS A 349 9.85 7.94 12.31
N LYS A 350 10.33 6.84 12.91
CA LYS A 350 10.75 5.65 12.18
C LYS A 350 9.62 5.04 11.35
N LYS A 351 8.42 4.89 11.92
CA LYS A 351 7.25 4.38 11.19
C LYS A 351 6.84 5.28 10.03
N ASP A 352 6.83 6.59 10.24
CA ASP A 352 6.49 7.57 9.23
C ASP A 352 7.53 7.60 8.10
N LEU A 353 8.82 7.51 8.42
CA LEU A 353 9.90 7.43 7.44
C LEU A 353 9.83 6.13 6.62
N ILE A 354 9.57 4.98 7.25
CA ILE A 354 9.28 3.72 6.55
C ILE A 354 8.11 3.92 5.58
N SER A 355 7.04 4.57 6.02
CA SER A 355 5.85 4.83 5.20
C SER A 355 6.16 5.70 3.99
N CYS A 356 7.04 6.70 4.11
CA CYS A 356 7.48 7.53 2.98
C CYS A 356 8.07 6.69 1.84
N TYR A 357 9.05 5.84 2.16
CA TYR A 357 9.68 4.97 1.16
C TYR A 357 8.70 3.91 0.61
N LYS A 358 7.88 3.28 1.46
CA LYS A 358 6.86 2.31 1.02
C LYS A 358 5.86 2.92 0.04
N THR A 359 5.28 4.07 0.40
CA THR A 359 4.25 4.72 -0.42
C THR A 359 4.81 5.29 -1.72
N SER A 360 6.04 5.81 -1.70
CA SER A 360 6.73 6.24 -2.92
C SER A 360 6.99 5.08 -3.89
N LEU A 361 7.48 3.94 -3.40
CA LEU A 361 7.68 2.74 -4.22
C LEU A 361 6.38 2.12 -4.71
N ALA A 362 5.33 2.15 -3.89
CA ALA A 362 4.01 1.69 -4.27
C ALA A 362 3.46 2.51 -5.45
N LEU A 363 3.58 3.84 -5.40
CA LEU A 363 3.19 4.72 -6.51
C LEU A 363 4.02 4.42 -7.77
N ALA A 364 5.35 4.33 -7.66
CA ALA A 364 6.17 4.03 -8.83
C ALA A 364 5.83 2.69 -9.49
N ASN A 365 5.61 1.66 -8.68
CA ASN A 365 5.13 0.37 -9.17
C ASN A 365 3.78 0.44 -9.86
N LEU A 366 2.87 1.22 -9.29
CA LEU A 366 1.51 1.33 -9.79
C LEU A 366 1.42 2.11 -11.11
N TYR A 367 2.40 2.99 -11.38
CA TYR A 367 2.56 3.66 -12.66
C TYR A 367 3.44 2.88 -13.65
N ASP A 368 3.78 1.62 -13.34
CA ASP A 368 4.68 0.77 -14.13
C ASP A 368 6.03 1.44 -14.43
N LEU A 369 6.56 2.20 -13.46
CA LEU A 369 7.86 2.87 -13.61
C LEU A 369 9.00 1.87 -13.42
N GLU A 370 10.06 1.99 -14.22
CA GLU A 370 11.24 1.13 -14.11
C GLU A 370 12.32 1.70 -13.20
N THR A 371 12.38 3.04 -13.09
CA THR A 371 13.46 3.76 -12.41
C THR A 371 12.93 4.87 -11.50
N ILE A 372 13.46 4.93 -10.28
CA ILE A 372 13.10 5.94 -9.27
C ILE A 372 14.36 6.48 -8.58
N ALA A 373 14.42 7.78 -8.30
CA ALA A 373 15.50 8.39 -7.54
C ALA A 373 15.00 9.05 -6.25
N PHE A 374 15.62 8.71 -5.13
CA PHE A 374 15.38 9.27 -3.81
C PHE A 374 16.48 10.25 -3.39
N THR A 375 16.11 11.26 -2.61
CA THR A 375 17.05 11.92 -1.67
C THR A 375 17.00 11.24 -0.31
N ALA A 376 17.89 11.61 0.61
CA ALA A 376 17.80 11.21 2.01
C ALA A 376 16.64 11.94 2.73
N ILE A 377 15.44 11.35 2.67
CA ILE A 377 14.21 11.92 3.27
C ILE A 377 14.45 12.16 4.77
N SER A 378 14.03 13.34 5.23
CA SER A 378 14.16 13.83 6.62
C SER A 378 15.57 14.02 7.18
N CYS A 379 16.63 13.57 6.51
CA CYS A 379 18.02 13.62 7.03
C CYS A 379 18.73 14.98 6.78
N GLY A 380 17.96 16.00 6.38
CA GLY A 380 18.44 17.37 6.21
C GLY A 380 17.84 18.28 7.28
N ILE A 381 17.03 19.25 6.85
CA ILE A 381 16.41 20.26 7.74
C ILE A 381 15.55 19.62 8.84
N PHE A 382 14.93 18.45 8.58
CA PHE A 382 14.08 17.72 9.52
C PHE A 382 14.86 16.90 10.57
N GLY A 383 16.20 16.92 10.52
CA GLY A 383 17.05 16.46 11.63
C GLY A 383 17.06 14.95 11.90
N TYR A 384 16.51 14.11 11.02
CA TYR A 384 16.52 12.66 11.23
C TYR A 384 17.97 12.15 11.26
N PRO A 385 18.38 11.33 12.27
CA PRO A 385 19.75 10.84 12.39
C PRO A 385 20.20 10.10 11.12
N ILE A 386 21.35 10.50 10.55
CA ILE A 386 21.80 10.04 9.23
C ILE A 386 21.95 8.52 9.17
N ASP A 387 22.63 7.91 10.14
CA ASP A 387 22.88 6.46 10.16
C ASP A 387 21.58 5.65 10.29
N GLU A 388 20.65 6.11 11.13
CA GLU A 388 19.33 5.48 11.29
C GLU A 388 18.47 5.68 10.04
N GLY A 389 18.54 6.86 9.43
CA GLY A 389 17.86 7.19 8.19
C GLY A 389 18.31 6.32 7.02
N ALA A 390 19.63 6.08 6.91
CA ALA A 390 20.21 5.17 5.92
C ALA A 390 19.71 3.74 6.11
N GLU A 391 19.66 3.26 7.35
CA GLU A 391 19.16 1.92 7.67
C GLU A 391 17.67 1.77 7.32
N VAL A 392 16.84 2.72 7.73
CA VAL A 392 15.41 2.73 7.40
C VAL A 392 15.21 2.77 5.88
N ALA A 393 15.92 3.65 5.18
CA ALA A 393 15.81 3.80 3.74
C ALA A 393 16.15 2.50 3.01
N LEU A 394 17.36 1.97 3.24
CA LEU A 394 17.88 0.83 2.50
C LEU A 394 17.12 -0.48 2.80
N THR A 395 16.79 -0.73 4.07
CA THR A 395 15.99 -1.92 4.44
C THR A 395 14.56 -1.85 3.92
N THR A 396 13.97 -0.64 3.85
CA THR A 396 12.61 -0.46 3.33
C THR A 396 12.59 -0.62 1.82
N VAL A 397 13.53 -0.02 1.08
CA VAL A 397 13.55 -0.19 -0.38
C VAL A 397 13.81 -1.64 -0.76
N ASP A 398 14.73 -2.34 -0.09
CA ASP A 398 15.02 -3.75 -0.37
C ASP A 398 13.77 -4.64 -0.28
N LYS A 399 12.97 -4.46 0.78
CA LYS A 399 11.73 -5.21 1.00
C LYS A 399 10.58 -4.81 0.06
N ASN A 400 10.58 -3.59 -0.48
CA ASN A 400 9.43 -3.03 -1.21
C ASN A 400 9.75 -2.68 -2.67
N ALA A 401 10.94 -3.03 -3.17
CA ALA A 401 11.44 -2.74 -4.51
C ALA A 401 10.71 -3.46 -5.65
N GLY A 402 9.53 -4.07 -5.42
CA GLY A 402 8.73 -4.81 -6.43
C GLY A 402 8.78 -4.14 -7.81
N MET A 403 8.77 -4.86 -8.93
CA MET A 403 9.01 -4.48 -10.35
C MET A 403 10.07 -3.43 -10.75
N MET A 404 10.59 -2.58 -9.87
CA MET A 404 11.66 -1.62 -10.17
C MET A 404 12.88 -2.31 -10.76
N ARG A 405 13.43 -1.74 -11.84
CA ARG A 405 14.70 -2.14 -12.43
C ARG A 405 15.86 -1.44 -11.73
N LYS A 406 15.74 -0.12 -11.48
CA LYS A 406 16.76 0.66 -10.76
C LYS A 406 16.16 1.55 -9.68
N ILE A 407 16.79 1.57 -8.51
CA ILE A 407 16.51 2.51 -7.42
C ILE A 407 17.78 3.31 -7.17
N LEU A 408 17.69 4.64 -7.28
CA LEU A 408 18.81 5.55 -7.07
C LEU A 408 18.65 6.26 -5.72
N PHE A 409 19.74 6.44 -4.99
CA PHE A 409 19.86 7.46 -3.96
C PHE A 409 20.83 8.54 -4.44
N VAL A 410 20.33 9.76 -4.61
CA VAL A 410 21.12 10.91 -5.08
C VAL A 410 21.33 11.86 -3.90
N LEU A 411 22.56 11.88 -3.39
CA LEU A 411 22.91 12.43 -2.09
C LEU A 411 23.94 13.54 -2.27
N LYS A 412 23.56 14.79 -1.97
CA LYS A 412 24.44 15.94 -2.21
C LYS A 412 25.57 16.05 -1.18
N ASP A 413 25.26 15.74 0.08
CA ASP A 413 26.17 15.85 1.21
C ASP A 413 27.08 14.62 1.33
N ASP A 414 28.38 14.84 1.59
CA ASP A 414 29.37 13.78 1.72
C ASP A 414 29.07 12.83 2.88
N ASN A 415 28.66 13.35 4.05
CA ASN A 415 28.41 12.51 5.23
C ASN A 415 27.17 11.63 5.02
N ILE A 416 26.13 12.17 4.40
CA ILE A 416 24.93 11.40 4.03
C ILE A 416 25.30 10.33 2.99
N TYR A 417 26.07 10.69 1.96
CA TYR A 417 26.54 9.72 0.97
C TYR A 417 27.33 8.57 1.61
N ASP A 418 28.30 8.90 2.48
CA ASP A 418 29.16 7.92 3.13
C ASP A 418 28.38 6.97 4.05
N ALA A 419 27.40 7.49 4.80
CA ALA A 419 26.52 6.67 5.63
C ALA A 419 25.67 5.70 4.81
N TRP A 420 25.15 6.14 3.65
CA TRP A 420 24.38 5.28 2.75
C TRP A 420 25.23 4.16 2.14
N VAL A 421 26.45 4.47 1.68
CA VAL A 421 27.36 3.45 1.13
C VAL A 421 27.76 2.45 2.21
N LYS A 422 28.17 2.93 3.40
CA LYS A 422 28.52 2.07 4.54
C LYS A 422 27.37 1.14 4.90
N LYS A 423 26.14 1.66 5.01
CA LYS A 423 24.97 0.86 5.37
C LYS A 423 24.61 -0.17 4.29
N ALA A 424 24.76 0.18 3.01
CA ALA A 424 24.55 -0.78 1.91
C ALA A 424 25.55 -1.94 1.96
N GLU A 425 26.81 -1.67 2.31
CA GLU A 425 27.85 -2.68 2.51
C GLU A 425 27.56 -3.56 3.75
N GLU A 426 27.08 -2.98 4.85
CA GLU A 426 26.66 -3.72 6.06
C GLU A 426 25.49 -4.68 5.80
N LEU A 427 24.50 -4.24 5.01
CA LEU A 427 23.36 -5.08 4.60
C LEU A 427 23.75 -6.20 3.63
N SER A 428 25.05 -6.31 3.28
CA SER A 428 25.60 -7.34 2.41
C SER A 428 24.96 -7.36 1.01
N PHE A 429 24.50 -6.21 0.52
CA PHE A 429 24.08 -6.10 -0.88
C PHE A 429 25.26 -6.41 -1.80
N THR A 430 25.01 -7.17 -2.87
CA THR A 430 26.10 -7.66 -3.73
C THR A 430 26.62 -6.49 -4.58
N SER A 431 27.87 -6.08 -4.36
CA SER A 431 28.52 -5.03 -5.16
C SER A 431 28.66 -5.49 -6.62
N LEU A 432 28.08 -4.71 -7.54
CA LEU A 432 28.13 -4.99 -8.98
C LEU A 432 29.45 -4.54 -9.62
N ASP A 433 30.13 -3.57 -9.01
CA ASP A 433 31.39 -2.97 -9.49
C ASP A 433 32.54 -3.99 -9.62
N LYS A 434 32.48 -5.12 -8.90
CA LYS A 434 33.54 -6.16 -8.90
C LYS A 434 33.41 -7.19 -10.03
N SER A 435 32.26 -7.27 -10.72
CA SER A 435 32.01 -8.35 -11.69
C SER A 435 32.62 -8.11 -13.09
N SER A 436 32.85 -6.86 -13.50
CA SER A 436 33.46 -6.56 -14.82
C SER A 436 34.98 -6.80 -14.86
N ALA A 437 35.65 -6.75 -13.71
CA ALA A 437 37.10 -7.00 -13.61
C ALA A 437 37.46 -8.51 -13.67
N ALA A 438 36.54 -9.40 -13.27
CA ALA A 438 36.78 -10.84 -13.29
C ALA A 438 36.64 -11.45 -14.70
N ALA A 439 35.74 -10.92 -15.54
CA ALA A 439 35.54 -11.40 -16.91
C ALA A 439 36.69 -11.01 -17.86
N THR A 440 37.50 -10.01 -17.51
CA THR A 440 38.56 -9.48 -18.40
C THR A 440 39.94 -10.11 -18.15
N ARG A 441 40.12 -10.94 -17.10
CA ARG A 441 41.39 -11.62 -16.80
C ARG A 441 41.52 -13.05 -17.33
N SER A 442 40.50 -13.61 -17.98
CA SER A 442 40.51 -15.01 -18.44
C SER A 442 40.89 -15.22 -19.92
N THR A 443 41.22 -14.18 -20.69
CA THR A 443 41.41 -14.30 -22.15
C THR A 443 42.74 -13.81 -22.71
N LEU A 444 43.74 -13.58 -21.85
CA LEU A 444 45.11 -13.29 -22.28
C LEU A 444 46.10 -14.16 -21.51
N THR A 445 46.19 -15.42 -21.92
CA THR A 445 47.42 -16.23 -21.83
C THR A 445 47.21 -17.48 -22.67
N GLN A 446 47.41 -17.34 -23.98
CA GLN A 446 47.64 -18.48 -24.84
C GLN A 446 49.12 -18.55 -25.19
N THR A 447 49.66 -19.77 -25.07
CA THR A 447 50.77 -20.32 -25.85
C THR A 447 52.17 -19.72 -25.68
N GLN A 448 53.02 -20.46 -24.98
CA GLN A 448 54.30 -20.97 -25.50
C GLN A 448 54.97 -21.88 -24.46
N THR A 449 55.01 -23.20 -24.70
CA THR A 449 56.25 -24.01 -24.75
C THR A 449 55.95 -25.48 -25.06
N LYS A 450 56.49 -25.92 -26.21
CA LYS A 450 57.11 -27.21 -26.56
C LYS A 450 56.94 -28.40 -25.60
N ASN A 451 56.48 -29.53 -26.15
CA ASN A 451 57.23 -30.79 -26.08
C ASN A 451 56.86 -31.78 -27.19
N GLN A 452 57.89 -32.42 -27.74
CA GLN A 452 57.85 -33.45 -28.78
C GLN A 452 57.94 -34.86 -28.16
N ASN A 453 57.10 -35.79 -28.67
CA ASN A 453 57.31 -37.23 -28.95
C ASN A 453 57.68 -38.26 -27.83
N PRO A 454 57.51 -39.59 -28.03
CA PRO A 454 56.67 -40.36 -29.00
C PRO A 454 55.93 -41.60 -28.42
N ILE A 455 55.13 -42.19 -29.33
CA ILE A 455 54.33 -43.44 -29.38
C ILE A 455 54.93 -44.70 -28.70
N LYS A 456 54.07 -45.54 -28.09
CA LYS A 456 54.13 -47.02 -28.15
C LYS A 456 52.77 -47.68 -27.88
N ASN A 457 52.49 -48.70 -28.70
CA ASN A 457 51.26 -49.50 -28.82
C ASN A 457 51.01 -50.44 -27.63
N ASN A 458 49.74 -50.81 -27.39
CA ASN A 458 49.27 -52.20 -27.53
C ASN A 458 47.74 -52.34 -27.47
N GLU A 459 47.28 -53.32 -28.24
CA GLU A 459 45.92 -53.68 -28.65
C GLU A 459 45.06 -54.25 -27.51
N SER A 460 43.74 -54.03 -27.57
CA SER A 460 42.73 -55.12 -27.65
C SER A 460 41.29 -54.58 -27.67
N THR A 461 40.66 -54.72 -28.84
CA THR A 461 39.28 -55.16 -29.12
C THR A 461 38.18 -55.02 -28.03
N VAL A 462 37.10 -54.28 -28.32
CA VAL A 462 35.75 -54.77 -28.73
C VAL A 462 34.73 -53.64 -28.60
N SER A 463 33.96 -53.46 -29.68
CA SER A 463 32.79 -52.61 -29.85
C SER A 463 31.58 -53.01 -29.00
N ASN A 464 30.86 -52.07 -28.40
CA ASN A 464 29.54 -51.60 -28.88
C ASN A 464 28.78 -50.76 -27.84
N LYS A 465 27.89 -49.94 -28.39
CA LYS A 465 27.06 -48.86 -27.85
C LYS A 465 25.85 -49.37 -27.00
N PRO A 466 24.94 -48.50 -26.51
CA PRO A 466 24.43 -48.49 -25.14
C PRO A 466 23.04 -49.13 -24.99
N SER A 467 22.58 -49.33 -23.75
CA SER A 467 21.21 -49.78 -23.48
C SER A 467 20.55 -49.04 -22.32
N GLU A 468 19.32 -48.63 -22.62
CA GLU A 468 18.28 -47.98 -21.83
C GLU A 468 17.55 -48.91 -20.82
N LEU A 469 16.79 -48.24 -19.93
CA LEU A 469 15.39 -48.51 -19.50
C LEU A 469 15.02 -49.36 -18.25
N LYS A 470 14.02 -48.78 -17.54
CA LYS A 470 12.88 -49.33 -16.77
C LYS A 470 13.13 -49.80 -15.32
N VAL A 471 12.51 -49.17 -14.30
CA VAL A 471 11.09 -49.20 -13.84
C VAL A 471 10.61 -50.60 -13.49
N ILE A 472 10.34 -50.85 -12.20
CA ILE A 472 9.40 -51.89 -11.74
C ILE A 472 8.74 -51.47 -10.41
N ASP A 473 7.42 -51.50 -10.40
CA ASP A 473 6.49 -51.57 -9.25
C ASP A 473 6.23 -53.05 -8.92
N ALA A 474 5.98 -53.40 -7.65
CA ALA A 474 4.95 -54.38 -7.25
C ALA A 474 4.85 -54.61 -5.74
N SER A 475 3.60 -54.81 -5.33
CA SER A 475 2.98 -54.95 -4.01
C SER A 475 2.90 -56.38 -3.45
N THR A 476 2.21 -56.48 -2.29
CA THR A 476 1.52 -57.63 -1.61
C THR A 476 2.31 -58.37 -0.51
N ALA A 477 1.74 -58.87 0.60
CA ALA A 477 0.48 -58.71 1.35
C ALA A 477 0.57 -59.55 2.67
N ASP A 478 -0.46 -59.44 3.53
CA ASP A 478 -0.87 -60.30 4.68
C ASP A 478 -0.15 -60.15 6.03
N ASN A 479 -0.76 -60.37 7.21
CA ASN A 479 -2.11 -60.25 7.82
C ASN A 479 -1.95 -60.83 9.24
N THR A 480 -2.62 -60.31 10.28
CA THR A 480 -3.22 -61.12 11.38
C THR A 480 -4.02 -60.27 12.37
N HIS A 481 -5.17 -60.83 12.74
CA HIS A 481 -6.24 -60.35 13.60
C HIS A 481 -5.99 -60.57 15.11
N THR A 482 -6.65 -59.79 15.97
CA THR A 482 -7.44 -60.35 17.10
C THR A 482 -8.48 -59.35 17.62
N THR A 483 -9.64 -59.88 17.97
CA THR A 483 -10.94 -59.26 18.33
C THR A 483 -11.30 -59.50 19.80
N LEU A 484 -12.26 -58.73 20.36
CA LEU A 484 -13.41 -59.10 21.24
C LEU A 484 -13.85 -57.83 22.04
N LYS A 485 -15.00 -57.17 21.83
CA LYS A 485 -16.44 -57.43 22.07
C LYS A 485 -16.96 -57.30 23.52
N ASP A 486 -17.97 -56.40 23.65
CA ASP A 486 -19.17 -56.32 24.52
C ASP A 486 -18.98 -56.37 26.07
N SER A 487 -19.74 -55.71 26.95
CA SER A 487 -21.17 -55.40 27.02
C SER A 487 -21.53 -54.46 28.21
N THR A 488 -22.56 -53.63 28.04
CA THR A 488 -23.64 -53.20 28.98
C THR A 488 -23.47 -53.23 30.52
N HIS A 489 -23.79 -52.11 31.21
CA HIS A 489 -24.91 -52.03 32.19
C HIS A 489 -25.17 -50.61 32.75
N ALA A 490 -26.43 -50.40 33.13
CA ALA A 490 -27.06 -49.17 33.63
C ALA A 490 -27.14 -49.11 35.17
N LYS A 491 -27.70 -47.97 35.67
CA LYS A 491 -28.13 -47.59 37.04
C LYS A 491 -27.10 -46.82 37.86
N SER A 492 -27.43 -45.87 38.73
CA SER A 492 -28.60 -45.02 39.04
C SER A 492 -28.24 -44.27 40.33
N SER A 493 -28.83 -43.10 40.58
CA SER A 493 -29.11 -42.55 41.92
C SER A 493 -27.90 -42.05 42.74
N LYS A 494 -27.96 -41.08 43.66
CA LYS A 494 -28.99 -40.17 44.20
C LYS A 494 -28.26 -39.24 45.20
N LYS A 495 -28.77 -38.01 45.36
CA LYS A 495 -28.82 -37.18 46.59
C LYS A 495 -27.53 -36.62 47.23
N SER A 496 -27.36 -35.28 47.12
CA SER A 496 -27.47 -34.21 48.18
C SER A 496 -27.25 -34.58 49.67
N PRO A 497 -26.84 -33.68 50.61
CA PRO A 497 -27.34 -32.28 50.76
C PRO A 497 -26.46 -31.20 51.49
N GLN A 498 -27.03 -29.97 51.58
CA GLN A 498 -26.92 -28.90 52.62
C GLN A 498 -25.62 -28.06 52.72
N ASP A 499 -25.62 -26.72 52.48
CA ASP A 499 -26.17 -25.54 53.23
C ASP A 499 -25.34 -25.17 54.50
N PRO A 500 -25.37 -23.92 55.06
CA PRO A 500 -25.77 -22.60 54.52
C PRO A 500 -24.89 -21.38 55.02
N ASP A 501 -25.34 -20.18 54.66
CA ASP A 501 -25.22 -18.87 55.34
C ASP A 501 -23.87 -18.12 55.46
N GLU A 502 -23.81 -16.89 54.90
CA GLU A 502 -23.87 -15.67 55.74
C GLU A 502 -24.18 -14.39 54.92
N LYS A 503 -25.06 -13.57 55.49
CA LYS A 503 -25.42 -12.21 55.06
C LYS A 503 -24.39 -11.20 55.56
N SER A 504 -24.19 -10.09 54.85
CA SER A 504 -24.15 -8.77 55.51
C SER A 504 -24.53 -7.64 54.55
N GLU A 505 -25.34 -6.73 55.08
CA GLU A 505 -25.87 -5.52 54.47
C GLU A 505 -24.90 -4.34 54.59
N SER A 506 -25.12 -3.35 53.72
CA SER A 506 -25.03 -1.90 53.96
C SER A 506 -23.69 -1.27 54.38
N GLN A 507 -23.24 -0.26 53.64
CA GLN A 507 -23.45 1.15 54.02
C GLN A 507 -22.91 2.14 52.98
N GLU A 508 -23.67 3.22 52.84
CA GLU A 508 -23.38 4.47 52.16
C GLU A 508 -22.10 5.14 52.70
N THR A 509 -21.44 5.94 51.87
CA THR A 509 -20.95 7.26 52.30
C THR A 509 -20.92 8.22 51.12
N MET A 510 -21.84 9.19 51.15
CA MET A 510 -21.65 10.50 50.55
C MET A 510 -20.45 11.18 51.23
N ASN A 511 -19.70 11.99 50.48
CA ASN A 511 -19.19 13.24 51.01
C ASN A 511 -19.19 14.32 49.93
N LYS A 512 -20.04 15.32 50.15
CA LYS A 512 -19.98 16.69 49.62
C LYS A 512 -19.28 17.54 50.67
N GLU A 513 -18.42 18.45 50.26
CA GLU A 513 -18.25 19.81 50.81
C GLU A 513 -17.43 20.61 49.78
N LYS A 514 -18.01 21.60 49.06
CA LYS A 514 -18.38 22.99 49.42
C LYS A 514 -17.17 23.91 49.63
N PHE A 515 -16.98 24.83 48.67
CA PHE A 515 -16.91 26.31 48.78
C PHE A 515 -15.45 26.73 48.52
N ASP A 516 -15.11 27.78 47.78
CA ASP A 516 -15.71 29.10 47.79
C ASP A 516 -15.44 29.92 46.50
N SER A 517 -16.20 31.00 46.43
CA SER A 517 -16.40 32.02 45.41
C SER A 517 -15.27 33.04 45.23
N SER A 518 -15.18 33.62 44.02
CA SER A 518 -14.96 35.06 43.71
C SER A 518 -14.70 35.20 42.20
N SER A 519 -15.65 35.75 41.43
CA SER A 519 -15.80 37.19 41.12
C SER A 519 -14.62 37.78 40.33
N ASN A 520 -14.75 37.90 39.00
CA ASN A 520 -15.03 39.20 38.40
C ASN A 520 -15.30 39.16 36.89
N LYS A 521 -16.17 40.09 36.50
CA LYS A 521 -16.68 40.42 35.17
C LYS A 521 -15.65 41.13 34.28
N THR A 522 -16.13 41.43 33.07
CA THR A 522 -15.75 42.49 32.10
C THR A 522 -14.57 42.19 31.17
N GLU A 523 -14.53 42.66 29.92
CA GLU A 523 -15.47 43.18 28.91
C GLU A 523 -14.57 43.48 27.69
N LYS A 524 -15.12 43.34 26.47
CA LYS A 524 -14.76 44.03 25.21
C LYS A 524 -13.35 43.92 24.58
N GLU A 525 -13.43 43.66 23.26
CA GLU A 525 -12.72 44.34 22.16
C GLU A 525 -11.18 44.38 22.18
N ARG A 526 -10.57 43.58 21.32
CA ARG A 526 -10.00 44.04 20.02
C ARG A 526 -9.65 42.87 19.12
#